data_AF-A0A848B6G4-F1
#
_entry.id   AF-A0A848B6G4-F1
#
_cell.length_a   1.000
_cell.length_b   1.000
_cell.length_c   1.000
_cell.angle_alpha   90.00
_cell.angle_beta   90.00
_cell.angle_gamma   90.00
#
_symmetry.space_group_name_H-M   'P 1'
#
loop_
_entity.id
_entity.type
_entity.pdbx_description
1 polymer ?
#
loop_
_entity_poly.entity_id
_entity_poly.type
_entity_poly.pdbx_seq_one_letter_code
_entity_poly.pdbx_strand_id
1 'polypeptide(L)' 'MKDQMAEARARLQASIDGLERRMKMDANDLEYETHLRQKRQLQQILDRLKEQAE' A
#
# COMPACT_ATOMS: atom_id res chain seq x y z
N MET A 1 -7.38 13.61 16.33
CA MET A 1 -7.75 13.09 14.99
C MET A 1 -6.58 13.09 14.01
N LYS A 2 -5.74 14.14 13.96
CA LYS A 2 -4.54 14.19 13.09
C LYS A 2 -3.58 13.00 13.30
N ASP A 3 -3.34 12.59 14.55
CA ASP A 3 -2.50 11.42 14.87
C ASP A 3 -3.08 10.08 14.38
N GLN A 4 -4.40 9.89 14.41
CA GLN A 4 -5.03 8.66 13.92
C GLN A 4 -4.92 8.54 12.40
N MET A 5 -4.99 9.66 11.67
CA MET A 5 -4.77 9.69 10.22
C MET A 5 -3.32 9.43 9.86
N ALA A 6 -2.36 9.97 10.65
CA ALA A 6 -0.95 9.69 10.48
C ALA A 6 -0.61 8.21 10.75
N GLU A 7 -1.17 7.64 11.82
CA GLU A 7 -1.02 6.22 12.15
C GLU A 7 -1.64 5.30 11.09
N ALA A 8 -2.85 5.63 10.60
CA ALA A 8 -3.50 4.90 9.52
C ALA A 8 -2.68 4.93 8.22
N ARG A 9 -2.12 6.09 7.86
CA ARG A 9 -1.20 6.22 6.71
C ARG A 9 0.07 5.40 6.91
N ALA A 10 0.67 5.44 8.10
CA ALA A 10 1.88 4.67 8.40
C ALA A 10 1.63 3.15 8.31
N ARG A 11 0.48 2.67 8.81
CA ARG A 11 0.08 1.27 8.70
C ARG A 11 -0.14 0.84 7.25
N LEU A 12 -0.84 1.65 6.46
CA LEU A 12 -1.06 1.40 5.03
C LEU A 12 0.27 1.37 4.27
N GLN A 13 1.18 2.29 4.56
CA GLN A 13 2.51 2.32 3.95
C GLN A 13 3.31 1.06 4.30
N ALA A 14 3.31 0.64 5.57
CA ALA A 14 3.97 -0.60 6.00
C ALA A 14 3.41 -1.86 5.29
N SER A 15 2.10 -1.90 5.03
CA SER A 15 1.48 -2.97 4.23
C SER A 15 1.94 -2.96 2.77
N ILE A 16 2.08 -1.77 2.16
CA ILE A 16 2.59 -1.61 0.80
C ILE A 16 4.06 -2.07 0.73
N ASP A 17 4.91 -1.62 1.66
CA ASP A 17 6.31 -2.03 1.73
C ASP A 17 6.48 -3.54 1.90
N GLY A 18 5.62 -4.18 2.71
CA GLY A 18 5.60 -5.63 2.89
C GLY A 18 5.15 -6.38 1.64
N LEU A 19 4.22 -5.82 0.86
CA LEU A 19 3.81 -6.37 -0.43
C LEU A 19 4.92 -6.21 -1.47
N GLU A 20 5.59 -5.05 -1.54
CA GLU A 20 6.70 -4.84 -2.47
C GLU A 20 7.87 -5.78 -2.23
N ARG A 21 8.20 -6.07 -0.96
CA ARG A 21 9.24 -7.05 -0.62
C ARG A 21 8.86 -8.45 -1.09
N ARG A 22 7.60 -8.86 -0.89
CA ARG A 22 7.08 -10.14 -1.40
C ARG A 22 7.10 -10.19 -2.91
N MET A 23 6.60 -9.17 -3.59
CA MET A 23 6.66 -9.06 -5.05
C MET A 23 8.06 -9.17 -5.65
N LYS A 24 9.10 -8.70 -4.95
CA LYS A 24 10.49 -8.87 -5.39
C LYS A 24 10.98 -10.32 -5.25
N MET A 25 10.46 -11.07 -4.28
CA MET A 25 10.77 -12.48 -4.06
C MET A 25 9.93 -13.39 -4.98
N ASP A 26 8.66 -13.04 -5.17
CA ASP A 26 7.67 -13.76 -5.98
C ASP A 26 7.64 -13.26 -7.43
N ALA A 27 8.66 -12.52 -7.89
CA ALA A 27 8.71 -11.91 -9.23
C ALA A 27 8.66 -12.93 -10.39
N ASN A 28 8.94 -14.20 -10.09
CA ASN A 28 8.84 -15.32 -11.04
C ASN A 28 7.51 -16.08 -10.98
N ASP A 29 6.59 -15.69 -10.10
CA ASP A 29 5.32 -16.39 -9.90
C ASP A 29 4.13 -15.70 -10.57
N LEU A 30 3.14 -16.50 -10.95
CA LEU A 30 1.86 -16.05 -11.52
C LEU A 30 1.11 -15.07 -10.60
N GLU A 31 1.48 -15.01 -9.32
CA GLU A 31 0.89 -14.11 -8.32
C GLU A 31 1.43 -12.66 -8.41
N TYR A 32 2.48 -12.40 -9.19
CA TYR A 32 3.04 -11.04 -9.33
C TYR A 32 2.00 -10.01 -9.79
N GLU A 33 1.15 -10.35 -10.76
CA GLU A 33 0.08 -9.44 -11.23
C GLU A 33 -0.98 -9.19 -10.15
N THR A 34 -1.33 -10.23 -9.37
CA THR A 34 -2.28 -10.12 -8.25
C THR A 34 -1.74 -9.17 -7.18
N HIS A 35 -0.46 -9.30 -6.83
CA HIS A 35 0.19 -8.41 -5.88
C HIS A 35 0.34 -6.99 -6.43
N LEU A 36 0.63 -6.83 -7.73
CA LEU A 36 0.70 -5.51 -8.38
C LEU A 36 -0.66 -4.79 -8.30
N ARG A 37 -1.76 -5.53 -8.51
CA ARG A 37 -3.12 -5.01 -8.40
C ARG A 37 -3.46 -4.62 -6.96
N GLN A 38 -3.13 -5.46 -5.98
CA GLN A 38 -3.32 -5.15 -4.55
C GLN A 38 -2.53 -3.90 -4.14
N LYS A 39 -1.27 -3.79 -4.56
CA LYS A 39 -0.44 -2.61 -4.32
C LYS A 39 -1.09 -1.33 -4.88
N ARG A 40 -1.57 -1.36 -6.13
CA ARG A 40 -2.23 -0.20 -6.75
C ARG A 40 -3.50 0.22 -6.00
N GLN A 41 -4.31 -0.72 -5.53
CA GLN A 41 -5.50 -0.40 -4.74
C GLN A 41 -5.15 0.26 -3.40
N LEU A 42 -4.17 -0.30 -2.68
CA LEU A 42 -3.71 0.29 -1.41
C LEU A 42 -3.11 1.68 -1.63
N GLN A 43 -2.35 1.87 -2.70
CA GLN A 43 -1.78 3.17 -3.04
C GLN A 43 -2.87 4.20 -3.36
N GLN A 44 -3.92 3.83 -4.11
CA GLN A 44 -5.05 4.74 -4.40
C GLN A 44 -5.81 5.14 -3.13
N ILE A 45 -5.99 4.22 -2.18
CA ILE A 45 -6.63 4.54 -0.89
C ILE A 45 -5.75 5.51 -0.11
N LEU A 46 -4.43 5.28 -0.08
CA LEU A 46 -3.48 6.16 0.59
C LEU A 46 -3.43 7.55 -0.06
N ASP A 47 -3.52 7.62 -1.38
CA ASP A 47 -3.54 8.88 -2.14
C ASP A 47 -4.82 9.69 -1.83
N ARG A 48 -5.98 9.05 -1.88
CA ARG A 48 -7.25 9.69 -1.48
C ARG A 48 -7.23 10.16 -0.03
N LEU A 49 -6.65 9.37 0.87
CA LEU A 49 -6.49 9.78 2.27
C LEU A 49 -5.53 10.96 2.43
N LYS A 50 -4.54 11.12 1.52
CA LYS A 50 -3.67 12.30 1.43
C LYS A 50 -4.45 13.53 0.98
N GLU A 51 -5.15 13.43 -0.15
CA GLU A 51 -5.97 14.50 -0.72
C GLU A 51 -7.06 15.01 0.24
N GLN A 52 -7.61 14.14 1.10
CA GLN A 52 -8.64 14.52 2.07
C GLN A 52 -8.11 15.23 3.33
N ALA A 53 -6.79 15.25 3.56
CA ALA A 53 -6.21 15.95 4.70
C ALA A 53 -5.35 17.18 4.35
N GLU A 54 -5.20 17.47 3.06
CA GLU A 54 -4.86 18.82 2.56
C GLU A 54 -6.13 19.69 2.52
#